data_AF-A0A821G7W7-F1
#
_entry.id   AF-A0A821G7W7-F1
#
_cell.length_a   1.000
_cell.length_b   1.000
_cell.length_c   1.000
_cell.angle_alpha   90.00
_cell.angle_beta   90.00
_cell.angle_gamma   90.00
#
_symmetry.space_group_name_H-M   'P 1'
#
loop_
_entity.id
_entity.type
_entity.pdbx_description
1 polymer ?
#
loop_
_entity_poly.entity_id
_entity_poly.type
_entity_poly.pdbx_seq_one_letter_code
_entity_poly.pdbx_strand_id
1 'polypeptide(L)'
;MINDSIENSSIKFRQEIGKLTNSYLEQDTFSHDTNLLKVTALNAFIRDHILHQQNSTKGGAPNKTSVSMLNQHIDRIRKLLSTKDVYQGCTLEHFQMIVSLLQSIMIYYNCFLLQLPLFNVSIDLLKQIENNTVTTIETATGSGKSTLLPALLIAEGYDKVIVTQPRRLPCSS
;
A
#
# COMPACT_ATOMS: atom_id res chain seq x y z
N MET A 1 -40.70 32.50 -22.74
CA MET A 1 -39.76 33.58 -23.17
C MET A 1 -38.84 34.06 -22.04
N ILE A 2 -39.32 34.52 -20.88
CA ILE A 2 -38.41 34.95 -19.79
C ILE A 2 -37.74 33.75 -19.08
N ASN A 3 -38.47 32.66 -18.82
CA ASN A 3 -37.91 31.47 -18.15
C ASN A 3 -36.84 30.74 -18.98
N ASP A 4 -37.01 30.65 -20.30
CA ASP A 4 -36.04 30.01 -21.21
C ASP A 4 -34.69 30.76 -21.28
N SER A 5 -34.71 32.05 -20.92
CA SER A 5 -33.52 32.91 -20.90
C SER A 5 -32.70 32.73 -19.62
N ILE A 6 -33.37 32.40 -18.51
CA ILE A 6 -32.76 32.19 -17.19
C ILE A 6 -32.13 30.79 -17.10
N GLU A 7 -32.77 29.77 -17.66
CA GLU A 7 -32.16 28.43 -17.75
C GLU A 7 -30.93 28.40 -18.66
N ASN A 8 -30.97 29.10 -19.81
CA ASN A 8 -29.83 29.19 -20.70
C ASN A 8 -28.65 29.98 -20.11
N SER A 9 -28.90 31.00 -19.29
CA SER A 9 -27.83 31.73 -18.59
C SER A 9 -27.19 30.90 -17.47
N SER A 10 -28.00 30.13 -16.73
CA SER A 10 -27.56 29.16 -15.71
C SER A 10 -26.65 28.07 -16.30
N ILE A 11 -27.04 27.51 -17.46
CA ILE A 11 -26.26 26.46 -18.14
C ILE A 11 -24.94 27.01 -18.68
N LYS A 12 -24.96 28.20 -19.32
CA LYS A 12 -23.73 28.87 -19.78
C LYS A 12 -22.79 29.21 -18.63
N PHE A 13 -23.32 29.70 -17.52
CA PHE A 13 -22.54 30.01 -16.33
C PHE A 13 -21.86 28.76 -15.75
N ARG A 14 -22.59 27.64 -15.65
CA ARG A 14 -21.98 26.36 -15.22
C ARG A 14 -20.91 25.86 -16.18
N GLN A 15 -21.09 26.03 -17.48
CA GLN A 15 -20.09 25.65 -18.48
C GLN A 15 -18.85 26.56 -18.43
N GLU A 16 -19.00 27.86 -18.20
CA GLU A 16 -17.88 28.78 -18.00
C GLU A 16 -17.13 28.48 -16.70
N ILE A 17 -17.84 28.28 -15.58
CA ILE A 17 -17.23 27.84 -14.33
C ILE A 17 -16.48 26.53 -14.56
N GLY A 18 -17.09 25.54 -15.23
CA GLY A 18 -16.43 24.27 -15.52
C GLY A 18 -15.15 24.42 -16.35
N LYS A 19 -15.18 25.28 -17.38
CA LYS A 19 -13.97 25.59 -18.18
C LYS A 19 -12.90 26.31 -17.38
N LEU A 20 -13.30 27.26 -16.53
CA LEU A 20 -12.38 28.02 -15.69
C LEU A 20 -11.75 27.12 -14.62
N THR A 21 -12.56 26.26 -13.98
CA THR A 21 -12.11 25.26 -13.02
C THR A 21 -11.18 24.26 -13.67
N ASN A 22 -11.51 23.74 -14.85
CA ASN A 22 -10.64 22.80 -15.56
C ASN A 22 -9.33 23.48 -15.99
N SER A 23 -9.38 24.70 -16.53
CA SER A 23 -8.17 25.45 -16.88
C SER A 23 -7.31 25.78 -15.65
N TYR A 24 -7.93 26.03 -14.49
CA TYR A 24 -7.23 26.25 -13.22
C TYR A 24 -6.60 24.96 -12.66
N LEU A 25 -7.29 23.83 -12.79
CA LEU A 25 -6.76 22.51 -12.41
C LEU A 25 -5.65 22.03 -13.37
N GLU A 26 -5.76 22.35 -14.65
CA GLU A 26 -4.75 22.07 -15.69
C GLU A 26 -3.47 22.89 -15.51
N GLN A 27 -3.50 23.99 -14.76
CA GLN A 27 -2.32 24.82 -14.46
C GLN A 27 -1.36 24.20 -13.42
N ASP A 28 -1.62 22.96 -12.98
CA ASP A 28 -0.74 22.13 -12.15
C ASP A 28 -0.23 22.78 -10.85
N THR A 29 -0.88 23.87 -10.41
CA THR A 29 -0.44 24.75 -9.32
C THR A 29 -0.35 24.03 -7.98
N PHE A 30 -1.09 22.94 -7.81
CA PHE A 30 -1.16 22.18 -6.56
C PHE A 30 -0.50 20.81 -6.60
N SER A 31 0.08 20.38 -7.73
CA SER A 31 0.67 19.03 -7.82
C SER A 31 1.83 18.87 -6.84
N HIS A 32 2.67 19.89 -6.72
CA HIS A 32 3.75 19.93 -5.73
C HIS A 32 3.21 19.80 -4.29
N ASP A 33 2.27 20.66 -3.90
CA ASP A 33 1.68 20.66 -2.56
C ASP A 33 0.93 19.36 -2.25
N THR A 34 0.23 18.82 -3.25
CA THR A 34 -0.48 17.54 -3.14
C THR A 34 0.50 16.40 -2.89
N ASN A 35 1.61 16.35 -3.64
CA ASN A 35 2.63 15.33 -3.46
C ASN A 35 3.32 15.47 -2.08
N LEU A 36 3.58 16.70 -1.63
CA LEU A 36 4.11 16.96 -0.29
C LEU A 36 3.14 16.49 0.80
N LEU A 37 1.85 16.77 0.66
CA LEU A 37 0.80 16.32 1.58
C LEU A 37 0.71 14.80 1.62
N LYS A 38 0.78 14.11 0.48
CA LYS A 38 0.78 12.63 0.42
C LYS A 38 1.95 12.03 1.19
N VAL A 39 3.17 12.55 0.97
CA VAL A 39 4.38 12.09 1.70
C VAL A 39 4.26 12.37 3.19
N THR A 40 3.77 13.55 3.56
CA THR A 40 3.56 13.95 4.95
C THR A 40 2.53 13.04 5.63
N ALA A 41 1.42 12.76 4.96
CA ALA A 41 0.37 11.86 5.45
C ALA A 41 0.89 10.42 5.61
N LEU A 42 1.66 9.91 4.65
CA LEU A 42 2.30 8.59 4.76
C LEU A 42 3.23 8.51 5.98
N ASN A 43 4.04 9.54 6.21
CA ASN A 43 4.95 9.58 7.36
C ASN A 43 4.20 9.68 8.69
N ALA A 44 3.10 10.45 8.73
CA ALA A 44 2.22 10.49 9.90
C ALA A 44 1.61 9.11 10.17
N PHE A 45 1.07 8.45 9.14
CA PHE A 45 0.52 7.10 9.23
C PHE A 45 1.54 6.08 9.79
N ILE A 46 2.76 6.07 9.25
CA ILE A 46 3.83 5.18 9.73
C ILE A 46 4.16 5.44 11.21
N ARG A 47 4.26 6.72 11.60
CA ARG A 47 4.54 7.08 12.99
C ARG A 47 3.43 6.61 13.92
N ASP A 48 2.18 6.88 13.57
CA ASP A 48 1.03 6.66 14.44
C ASP A 48 0.67 5.18 14.56
N HIS A 49 0.82 4.41 13.48
CA HIS A 49 0.38 3.01 13.43
C HIS A 49 1.50 1.97 13.56
N ILE A 50 2.75 2.32 13.22
CA ILE A 50 3.86 1.34 13.18
C ILE A 50 4.83 1.60 14.32
N LEU A 51 5.38 2.81 14.42
CA LEU A 51 6.44 3.12 15.39
C LEU A 51 5.92 3.08 16.83
N HIS A 52 4.70 3.56 17.08
CA HIS A 52 4.09 3.48 18.42
C HIS A 52 3.82 2.05 18.88
N GLN A 53 3.51 1.13 17.96
CA GLN A 53 3.13 -0.25 18.29
C GLN A 53 4.33 -1.23 18.26
N GLN A 54 5.45 -0.89 17.60
CA GLN A 54 6.69 -1.69 17.64
C GLN A 54 7.19 -1.95 19.08
N ASN A 55 6.92 -1.03 20.00
CA ASN A 55 7.31 -1.14 21.41
C ASN A 55 6.38 -2.06 22.24
N SER A 56 5.27 -2.55 21.66
CA SER A 56 4.24 -3.34 22.37
C SER A 56 4.16 -4.79 21.92
N THR A 57 5.21 -5.31 21.27
CA THR A 57 5.27 -6.71 20.82
C THR A 57 5.08 -7.66 22.02
N LYS A 58 4.08 -8.54 21.92
CA LYS A 58 3.61 -9.44 23.01
C LYS A 58 4.63 -10.53 23.44
N GLY A 59 5.87 -10.49 22.96
CA GLY A 59 6.85 -11.59 23.10
C GLY A 59 8.31 -11.19 23.31
N GLY A 60 8.59 -9.93 23.66
CA GLY A 60 9.96 -9.41 23.83
C GLY A 60 10.43 -8.54 22.67
N ALA A 61 11.67 -8.04 22.75
CA ALA A 61 12.20 -7.10 21.76
C ALA A 61 12.24 -7.72 20.35
N PRO A 62 11.78 -7.00 19.31
CA PRO A 62 11.71 -7.52 17.95
C PRO A 62 13.11 -7.84 17.40
N ASN A 63 13.19 -8.86 16.55
CA ASN A 63 14.43 -9.25 15.89
C ASN A 63 14.93 -8.10 15.00
N LYS A 64 16.20 -7.72 15.13
CA LYS A 64 16.86 -6.69 14.30
C LYS A 64 16.71 -6.97 12.81
N THR A 65 16.78 -8.23 12.38
CA THR A 65 16.58 -8.61 10.99
C THR A 65 15.13 -8.34 10.55
N SER A 66 14.15 -8.71 11.36
CA SER A 66 12.73 -8.42 11.08
C SER A 66 12.47 -6.91 10.99
N VAL A 67 13.06 -6.11 11.90
CA VAL A 67 12.96 -4.64 11.85
C VAL A 67 13.56 -4.10 10.55
N SER A 68 14.73 -4.61 10.16
CA SER A 68 15.37 -4.25 8.89
C SER A 68 14.49 -4.58 7.68
N MET A 69 13.84 -5.75 7.66
CA MET A 69 12.94 -6.15 6.57
C MET A 69 11.72 -5.23 6.48
N LEU A 70 11.10 -4.88 7.62
CA LEU A 70 9.97 -3.95 7.64
C LEU A 70 10.37 -2.56 7.15
N ASN A 71 11.50 -2.03 7.63
CA ASN A 71 11.99 -0.71 7.21
C ASN A 71 12.34 -0.69 5.72
N GLN A 72 12.96 -1.75 5.20
CA GLN A 72 13.28 -1.86 3.79
C GLN A 72 12.02 -1.83 2.90
N HIS A 73 10.92 -2.47 3.33
CA HIS A 73 9.64 -2.38 2.63
C HIS A 73 9.01 -0.97 2.71
N ILE A 74 9.04 -0.34 3.89
CA ILE A 74 8.55 1.04 4.07
C ILE A 74 9.33 2.00 3.16
N ASP A 75 10.65 1.88 3.12
CA ASP A 75 11.51 2.74 2.30
C ASP A 75 11.29 2.50 0.80
N ARG A 76 11.01 1.26 0.39
CA ARG A 76 10.57 0.96 -0.97
C ARG A 76 9.29 1.73 -1.30
N ILE A 77 8.28 1.72 -0.41
CA ILE A 77 7.01 2.41 -0.65
C ILE A 77 7.19 3.93 -0.67
N ARG A 78 8.01 4.49 0.22
CA ARG A 78 8.38 5.91 0.18
C ARG A 78 8.99 6.27 -1.17
N LYS A 79 9.93 5.45 -1.65
CA LYS A 79 10.56 5.66 -2.95
C LYS A 79 9.53 5.60 -4.07
N LEU A 80 8.63 4.60 -4.08
CA LEU A 80 7.57 4.49 -5.08
C LEU A 80 6.70 5.75 -5.13
N LEU A 81 6.26 6.25 -3.96
CA LEU A 81 5.44 7.45 -3.87
C LEU A 81 6.15 8.71 -4.38
N SER A 82 7.47 8.81 -4.18
CA SER A 82 8.26 9.97 -4.61
C SER A 82 8.72 9.90 -6.06
N THR A 83 9.02 8.72 -6.60
CA THR A 83 9.73 8.60 -7.89
C THR A 83 8.87 8.13 -9.05
N LYS A 84 7.72 7.49 -8.83
CA LYS A 84 6.89 6.98 -9.92
C LYS A 84 5.80 7.99 -10.27
N ASP A 85 5.78 8.40 -11.54
CA ASP A 85 4.82 9.36 -12.10
C ASP A 85 3.36 8.95 -11.86
N VAL A 86 3.09 7.64 -11.82
CA VAL A 86 1.74 7.08 -11.57
C VAL A 86 1.16 7.47 -10.19
N TYR A 87 2.00 7.90 -9.24
CA TYR A 87 1.53 8.41 -7.95
C TYR A 87 1.54 9.94 -7.85
N GLN A 88 2.02 10.63 -8.89
CA GLN A 88 2.12 12.09 -8.93
C GLN A 88 0.84 12.71 -9.48
N GLY A 89 0.36 13.79 -8.86
CA GLY A 89 -0.84 14.52 -9.29
C GLY A 89 -2.07 14.26 -8.43
N CYS A 90 -3.23 14.81 -8.81
CA CYS A 90 -4.39 14.95 -7.92
C CYS A 90 -5.66 14.18 -8.37
N THR A 91 -5.55 13.26 -9.31
CA THR A 91 -6.71 12.47 -9.78
C THR A 91 -7.14 11.42 -8.75
N LEU A 92 -8.40 11.00 -8.83
CA LEU A 92 -8.96 9.95 -7.96
C LEU A 92 -8.17 8.63 -8.06
N GLU A 93 -7.73 8.27 -9.27
CA GLU A 93 -6.94 7.06 -9.52
C GLU A 93 -5.63 7.07 -8.74
N HIS A 94 -4.93 8.22 -8.71
CA HIS A 94 -3.69 8.35 -7.92
C HIS A 94 -3.94 8.14 -6.42
N PHE A 95 -5.07 8.61 -5.90
CA PHE A 95 -5.43 8.40 -4.49
C PHE A 95 -5.82 6.95 -4.18
N GLN A 96 -6.53 6.27 -5.09
CA GLN A 96 -6.85 4.85 -4.94
C GLN A 96 -5.58 3.99 -4.85
N MET A 97 -4.56 4.32 -5.63
CA MET A 97 -3.27 3.62 -5.57
C MET A 97 -2.56 3.80 -4.22
N ILE A 98 -2.73 4.95 -3.54
CA ILE A 98 -2.18 5.14 -2.19
C ILE A 98 -2.82 4.17 -1.19
N VAL A 99 -4.11 3.88 -1.32
CA VAL A 99 -4.79 2.91 -0.45
C VAL A 99 -4.13 1.53 -0.53
N SER A 100 -3.80 1.07 -1.75
CA SER A 100 -3.08 -0.21 -1.93
C SER A 100 -1.70 -0.22 -1.28
N LEU A 101 -0.97 0.91 -1.33
CA LEU A 101 0.33 1.04 -0.65
C LEU A 101 0.19 0.98 0.87
N LEU A 102 -0.80 1.67 1.45
CA LEU A 102 -1.06 1.63 2.89
C LEU A 102 -1.48 0.23 3.35
N GLN A 103 -2.32 -0.46 2.57
CA GLN A 103 -2.69 -1.85 2.83
C GLN A 103 -1.46 -2.76 2.82
N SER A 104 -0.57 -2.60 1.83
CA SER A 104 0.68 -3.36 1.75
C SER A 104 1.56 -3.14 2.99
N ILE A 105 1.69 -1.90 3.46
CA ILE A 105 2.42 -1.58 4.71
C ILE A 105 1.79 -2.30 5.91
N MET A 106 0.46 -2.25 6.03
CA MET A 106 -0.25 -2.89 7.14
C MET A 106 -0.12 -4.40 7.14
N ILE A 107 -0.16 -5.04 5.97
CA ILE A 107 0.06 -6.49 5.87
C ILE A 107 1.49 -6.84 6.31
N TYR A 108 2.50 -6.12 5.81
CA TYR A 108 3.89 -6.33 6.23
C TYR A 108 4.07 -6.10 7.73
N TYR A 109 3.42 -5.09 8.29
CA TYR A 109 3.48 -4.80 9.71
C TYR A 109 2.84 -5.91 10.55
N ASN A 110 1.67 -6.42 10.15
CA ASN A 110 1.04 -7.56 10.80
C ASN A 110 1.91 -8.82 10.71
N CYS A 111 2.55 -9.07 9.56
CA CYS A 111 3.51 -10.16 9.41
C CYS A 111 4.72 -9.99 10.33
N PHE A 112 5.22 -8.76 10.46
CA PHE A 112 6.29 -8.41 11.39
C PHE A 112 5.90 -8.69 12.84
N LEU A 113 4.68 -8.34 13.27
CA LEU A 113 4.22 -8.58 14.65
C LEU A 113 4.26 -10.06 15.07
N LEU A 114 4.16 -10.99 14.11
CA LEU A 114 4.21 -12.42 14.38
C LEU A 114 5.65 -12.93 14.65
N GLN A 115 6.68 -12.19 14.24
CA GLN A 115 8.10 -12.52 14.45
C GLN A 115 8.50 -13.94 13.99
N LEU A 116 7.83 -14.48 12.97
CA LEU A 116 8.10 -15.83 12.47
C LEU A 116 9.35 -15.86 11.56
N PRO A 117 10.11 -16.97 11.55
CA PRO A 117 11.41 -17.04 10.85
C PRO A 117 11.39 -16.63 9.38
N LEU A 118 10.33 -16.96 8.63
CA LEU A 118 10.22 -16.64 7.21
C LEU A 118 10.23 -15.13 6.93
N PHE A 119 9.76 -14.32 7.88
CA PHE A 119 9.74 -12.87 7.68
C PHE A 119 11.16 -12.28 7.50
N ASN A 120 12.17 -12.89 8.14
CA ASN A 120 13.57 -12.43 8.05
C ASN A 120 14.18 -12.57 6.66
N VAL A 121 13.59 -13.40 5.80
CA VAL A 121 14.04 -13.64 4.43
C VAL A 121 12.97 -13.24 3.42
N SER A 122 11.92 -12.55 3.86
CA SER A 122 10.72 -12.29 3.07
C SER A 122 11.00 -11.51 1.79
N ILE A 123 11.81 -10.45 1.86
CA ILE A 123 12.10 -9.60 0.69
C ILE A 123 12.86 -10.39 -0.37
N ASP A 124 13.88 -11.15 0.01
CA ASP A 124 14.65 -11.94 -0.95
C ASP A 124 13.84 -13.12 -1.49
N LEU A 125 13.03 -13.76 -0.65
CA LEU A 125 12.10 -14.81 -1.07
C LEU A 125 11.10 -14.28 -2.10
N LEU A 126 10.49 -13.11 -1.87
CA LEU A 126 9.51 -12.53 -2.78
C LEU A 126 10.16 -12.14 -4.12
N LYS A 127 11.40 -11.62 -4.12
CA LYS A 127 12.16 -11.40 -5.35
C LYS A 127 12.42 -12.71 -6.10
N GLN A 128 12.73 -13.80 -5.40
CA GLN A 128 12.91 -15.09 -6.05
C GLN A 128 11.60 -15.59 -6.67
N ILE A 129 10.46 -15.37 -6.02
CA ILE A 129 9.15 -15.73 -6.57
C ILE A 129 8.82 -14.86 -7.79
N GLU A 130 9.05 -13.55 -7.73
CA GLU A 130 8.80 -12.64 -8.86
C GLU A 130 9.62 -13.02 -10.11
N ASN A 131 10.87 -13.45 -9.92
CA ASN A 131 11.78 -13.77 -11.02
C ASN A 131 11.60 -15.20 -11.59
N ASN A 132 10.77 -16.04 -10.98
CA ASN A 132 10.64 -17.45 -11.37
C ASN A 132 9.18 -17.86 -11.50
N THR A 133 8.82 -18.57 -12.57
CA THR A 133 7.47 -19.12 -12.73
C THR A 133 7.14 -20.18 -11.68
N VAL A 134 8.15 -20.95 -11.22
CA VAL A 134 8.01 -21.98 -10.20
C VAL A 134 9.16 -21.84 -9.19
N THR A 135 8.81 -21.70 -7.91
CA THR A 135 9.78 -21.65 -6.80
C THR A 135 9.46 -22.75 -5.80
N THR A 136 10.45 -23.58 -5.48
CA THR A 136 10.32 -24.58 -4.41
C THR A 136 10.83 -23.98 -3.10
N ILE A 137 10.00 -24.03 -2.06
CA ILE A 137 10.31 -23.44 -0.74
C ILE A 137 10.36 -24.55 0.30
N GLU A 138 11.56 -24.83 0.81
CA GLU A 138 11.78 -25.79 1.88
C GLU A 138 12.04 -25.07 3.21
N THR A 139 11.21 -25.36 4.22
CA THR A 139 11.33 -24.76 5.56
C THR A 139 10.80 -25.72 6.62
N ALA A 140 11.34 -25.67 7.82
CA ALA A 140 10.78 -26.37 8.98
C ALA A 140 9.32 -25.95 9.30
N THR A 141 8.56 -26.83 9.94
CA THR A 141 7.23 -26.52 10.49
C THR A 141 7.35 -25.39 11.52
N GLY A 142 6.39 -24.46 11.52
CA GLY A 142 6.43 -23.27 12.39
C GLY A 142 7.23 -22.10 11.83
N SER A 143 7.83 -22.23 10.64
CA SER A 143 8.53 -21.12 9.96
C SER A 143 7.65 -19.94 9.58
N GLY A 144 6.33 -20.14 9.51
CA GLY A 144 5.35 -19.15 9.05
C GLY A 144 4.97 -19.27 7.58
N LYS A 145 5.36 -20.33 6.86
CA LYS A 145 5.00 -20.54 5.44
C LYS A 145 3.50 -20.36 5.14
N SER A 146 2.61 -21.08 5.83
CA SER A 146 1.17 -21.00 5.53
C SER A 146 0.50 -19.72 6.05
N THR A 147 1.10 -19.06 7.04
CA THR A 147 0.53 -17.87 7.70
C THR A 147 1.00 -16.58 7.04
N LEU A 148 2.30 -16.48 6.72
CA LEU A 148 2.92 -15.25 6.21
C LEU A 148 2.93 -15.18 4.69
N LEU A 149 3.29 -16.27 4.01
CA LEU A 149 3.57 -16.22 2.57
C LEU A 149 2.35 -15.76 1.75
N PRO A 150 1.12 -16.22 1.99
CA PRO A 150 -0.04 -15.74 1.24
C PRO A 150 -0.30 -14.26 1.46
N ALA A 151 -0.16 -13.78 2.70
CA ALA A 151 -0.35 -12.37 3.04
C ALA A 151 0.71 -11.49 2.37
N LEU A 152 1.98 -11.91 2.43
CA LEU A 152 3.09 -11.20 1.78
C LEU A 152 2.93 -11.14 0.26
N LEU A 153 2.44 -12.21 -0.38
CA LEU A 153 2.14 -12.18 -1.82
C LEU A 153 1.02 -11.19 -2.15
N ILE A 154 -0.06 -11.14 -1.36
CA ILE A 154 -1.11 -10.12 -1.53
C ILE A 154 -0.52 -8.71 -1.37
N ALA A 155 0.38 -8.51 -0.41
CA ALA A 155 1.05 -7.23 -0.19
C ALA A 155 1.98 -6.80 -1.34
N GLU A 156 2.50 -7.74 -2.13
CA GLU A 156 3.25 -7.48 -3.36
C GLU A 156 2.35 -7.25 -4.59
N GLY A 157 1.02 -7.26 -4.43
CA GLY A 157 0.07 -6.94 -5.49
C GLY A 157 -0.42 -8.14 -6.29
N TYR A 158 -0.23 -9.37 -5.79
CA TYR A 158 -0.88 -10.54 -6.38
C TYR A 158 -2.39 -10.50 -6.09
N ASP A 159 -3.19 -10.41 -7.16
CA ASP A 159 -4.67 -10.26 -7.07
C ASP A 159 -5.32 -11.43 -6.33
N LYS A 160 -4.89 -12.66 -6.62
CA LYS A 160 -5.45 -13.88 -6.02
C LYS A 160 -4.34 -14.85 -5.66
N VAL A 161 -4.35 -15.29 -4.41
CA VAL A 161 -3.44 -16.32 -3.89
C VAL A 161 -4.25 -17.53 -3.45
N ILE A 162 -3.96 -18.68 -4.06
CA ILE A 162 -4.62 -19.94 -3.76
C ILE A 162 -3.64 -20.82 -2.98
N VAL A 163 -4.06 -21.31 -1.82
CA VAL A 163 -3.27 -22.20 -0.97
C VAL A 163 -3.98 -23.53 -0.87
N THR A 164 -3.33 -24.60 -1.35
CA THR A 164 -3.83 -25.96 -1.18
C THR A 164 -3.23 -26.58 0.08
N GLN A 165 -4.06 -27.20 0.91
CA GLN A 165 -3.59 -27.95 2.08
C GLN A 165 -3.99 -29.42 1.94
N PRO A 166 -3.06 -30.37 2.17
CA PRO A 166 -3.36 -31.79 2.02
C PRO A 166 -4.27 -32.34 3.14
N ARG A 167 -4.36 -31.65 4.28
CA ARG A 167 -5.15 -32.08 5.45
C ARG A 167 -6.43 -31.24 5.56
N ARG A 168 -7.57 -31.92 5.81
CA ARG A 168 -8.92 -31.34 5.93
C ARG A 168 -9.23 -30.70 7.30
N LEU A 169 -8.26 -30.56 8.20
CA LEU A 169 -8.53 -29.92 9.50
C LEU A 169 -8.80 -28.42 9.24
N PRO A 170 -9.94 -27.87 9.70
CA PRO A 170 -10.34 -26.52 9.35
C PRO A 170 -9.44 -25.47 10.01
N CYS A 171 -9.08 -24.44 9.24
CA CYS A 171 -8.52 -23.19 9.76
C CYS A 171 -9.63 -22.40 10.45
N SER A 172 -9.92 -22.72 11.71
CA SER A 172 -10.65 -21.84 12.62
C SER A 172 -9.82 -21.67 13.88
N SER A 173 -8.99 -20.63 13.88
CA SER A 173 -8.29 -20.11 15.07
C SER A 173 -8.25 -18.59 14.96
#